data_AF-A0A7V3SPR5-F1
#
_entry.id   AF-A0A7V3SPR5-F1
#
_cell.length_a   1.000
_cell.length_b   1.000
_cell.length_c   1.000
_cell.angle_alpha   90.00
_cell.angle_beta   90.00
_cell.angle_gamma   90.00
#
_symmetry.space_group_name_H-M   'P 1'
#
loop_
_entity.id
_entity.type
_entity.pdbx_description
1 polymer ?
#
loop_
_entity_poly.entity_id
_entity_poly.type
_entity_poly.pdbx_seq_one_letter_code
_entity_poly.pdbx_strand_id
1 'polypeptide(L)'
;MKRKLLLTTLTISIVAILALASHLYGQMSHDRLRKLLEERVAIQPGELSYVERQGIGTGVLEDVNAPYLTQSLRFNRRGPLGNFLAEISYVLALVSDERQAYRKSVFFAGSQLAPLGTPGIPEGTYSCFPIGMKSWVYTPPEGAKPGPGAGTARLVIHDGCLTLKVYVEYQPIDPKAKTGVFLPVTREDQERSEFVARLLLSRAHMLLMNWEGLGTLRVQSAKATVPAKRSTAGVIYVAAGAVLQQHGGSLKQGKAGVFTASWLGKRVTIPVAARVLLIGKQQVPLSQPVLYDGREVWIEARGFAQAFGWKLIRRGQAVSLSPQ
;
A
#
# COMPACT_ATOMS: atom_id res chain seq x y z
N MET A 1 -18.48 12.69 32.98
CA MET A 1 -17.47 13.46 32.20
C MET A 1 -16.55 12.62 31.29
N LYS A 2 -16.29 11.32 31.54
CA LYS A 2 -15.32 10.52 30.74
C LYS A 2 -15.76 10.12 29.32
N ARG A 3 -17.06 10.05 29.01
CA ARG A 3 -17.57 9.67 27.67
C ARG A 3 -17.47 10.78 26.61
N LYS A 4 -17.59 12.05 27.01
CA LYS A 4 -17.50 13.19 26.07
C LYS A 4 -16.06 13.39 25.54
N LEU A 5 -15.04 13.16 26.38
CA LEU A 5 -13.63 13.33 26.02
C LEU A 5 -13.14 12.29 24.98
N LEU A 6 -13.66 11.06 25.06
CA LEU A 6 -13.35 9.95 24.15
C LEU A 6 -14.00 10.15 22.77
N LEU A 7 -15.22 10.69 22.73
CA LEU A 7 -15.87 11.04 21.46
C LEU A 7 -15.13 12.18 20.76
N THR A 8 -14.76 13.24 21.50
CA THR A 8 -14.01 14.38 20.93
C THR A 8 -12.63 13.98 20.39
N THR A 9 -11.89 13.10 21.06
CA THR A 9 -10.56 12.67 20.58
C THR A 9 -10.64 11.74 19.36
N LEU A 10 -11.69 10.93 19.25
CA LEU A 10 -11.94 10.10 18.07
C LEU A 10 -12.37 10.96 16.87
N THR A 11 -13.25 11.95 17.08
CA THR A 11 -13.66 12.89 16.02
C THR A 11 -12.52 13.81 15.58
N ILE A 12 -11.65 14.28 16.48
CA ILE A 12 -10.51 15.14 16.09
C ILE A 12 -9.51 14.35 15.24
N SER A 13 -9.37 13.04 15.49
CA SER A 13 -8.48 12.18 14.71
C SER A 13 -9.06 11.88 13.31
N ILE A 14 -10.37 11.67 13.19
CA ILE A 14 -11.05 11.48 11.89
C ILE A 14 -11.11 12.80 11.08
N VAL A 15 -11.37 13.93 11.74
CA VAL A 15 -11.37 15.26 11.11
C VAL A 15 -9.97 15.68 10.68
N ALA A 16 -8.91 15.34 11.43
CA ALA A 16 -7.53 15.60 11.01
C ALA A 16 -7.09 14.75 9.79
N ILE A 17 -7.61 13.52 9.65
CA ILE A 17 -7.37 12.66 8.49
C ILE A 17 -8.10 13.16 7.24
N LEU A 18 -9.36 13.62 7.38
CA LEU A 18 -10.11 14.31 6.32
C LEU A 18 -9.47 15.67 5.94
N ALA A 19 -8.99 16.42 6.95
CA ALA A 19 -8.34 17.70 6.74
C ALA A 19 -7.02 17.56 5.96
N LEU A 20 -6.20 16.52 6.19
CA LEU A 20 -4.95 16.30 5.45
C LEU A 20 -5.19 15.96 3.97
N ALA A 21 -6.16 15.09 3.67
CA ALA A 21 -6.52 14.80 2.29
C ALA A 21 -7.04 16.06 1.59
N SER A 22 -7.86 16.86 2.29
CA SER A 22 -8.40 18.12 1.77
C SER A 22 -7.42 19.30 1.70
N HIS A 23 -6.31 19.30 2.46
CA HIS A 23 -5.35 20.43 2.42
C HIS A 23 -4.47 20.43 1.17
N LEU A 24 -4.14 19.25 0.61
CA LEU A 24 -3.41 19.16 -0.67
C LEU A 24 -4.35 18.99 -1.86
N TYR A 25 -5.42 18.18 -1.74
CA TYR A 25 -6.44 18.04 -2.79
C TYR A 25 -7.21 19.34 -3.03
N GLY A 26 -7.37 20.19 -2.00
CA GLY A 26 -8.04 21.49 -2.11
C GLY A 26 -7.14 22.68 -2.51
N GLN A 27 -5.81 22.56 -2.40
CA GLN A 27 -4.87 23.66 -2.71
C GLN A 27 -4.03 23.44 -3.96
N MET A 28 -3.84 22.20 -4.43
CA MET A 28 -3.10 21.91 -5.64
C MET A 28 -4.03 21.71 -6.84
N SER A 29 -3.69 22.32 -7.98
CA SER A 29 -4.39 22.04 -9.23
C SER A 29 -4.23 20.58 -9.65
N HIS A 30 -5.25 20.04 -10.33
CA HIS A 30 -5.20 18.69 -10.88
C HIS A 30 -3.97 18.47 -11.75
N ASP A 31 -3.59 19.45 -12.56
CA ASP A 31 -2.40 19.36 -13.42
C ASP A 31 -1.11 19.18 -12.61
N ARG A 32 -0.96 19.91 -11.51
CA ARG A 32 0.22 19.76 -10.65
C ARG A 32 0.24 18.39 -9.98
N LEU A 33 -0.91 17.91 -9.52
CA LEU A 33 -1.02 16.61 -8.87
C LEU A 33 -0.75 15.46 -9.86
N ARG A 34 -1.27 15.54 -11.09
CA ARG A 34 -0.97 14.60 -12.18
C ARG A 34 0.54 14.51 -12.45
N LYS A 35 1.20 15.65 -12.60
CA LYS A 35 2.65 15.69 -12.78
C LYS A 35 3.41 15.03 -11.63
N LEU A 36 3.01 15.29 -10.38
CA LEU A 36 3.64 14.65 -9.21
C LEU A 36 3.36 13.15 -9.10
N LEU A 37 2.19 12.67 -9.53
CA LEU A 37 1.91 11.23 -9.62
C LEU A 37 2.89 10.54 -10.59
N GLU A 38 3.10 11.14 -11.75
CA GLU A 38 4.04 10.61 -12.74
C GLU A 38 5.49 10.64 -12.24
N GLU A 39 5.92 11.74 -11.64
CA GLU A 39 7.30 11.95 -11.20
C GLU A 39 7.66 11.18 -9.92
N ARG A 40 6.74 11.09 -8.96
CA ARG A 40 7.03 10.61 -7.59
C ARG A 40 6.36 9.31 -7.22
N VAL A 41 5.28 8.92 -7.90
CA VAL A 41 4.52 7.71 -7.56
C VAL A 41 4.84 6.58 -8.51
N ALA A 42 4.87 6.84 -9.81
CA ALA A 42 5.12 5.82 -10.81
C ALA A 42 6.47 5.10 -10.61
N ILE A 43 6.52 3.81 -10.98
CA ILE A 43 7.76 3.05 -11.03
C ILE A 43 8.65 3.61 -12.15
N GLN A 44 9.88 3.97 -11.81
CA GLN A 44 10.81 4.54 -12.78
C GLN A 44 11.58 3.44 -13.53
N PRO A 45 12.07 3.71 -14.76
CA PRO A 45 12.88 2.74 -15.50
C PRO A 45 14.11 2.31 -14.70
N GLY A 46 14.39 0.99 -14.67
CA GLY A 46 15.53 0.42 -13.94
C GLY A 46 15.36 0.35 -12.42
N GLU A 47 14.25 0.85 -11.86
CA GLU A 47 13.99 0.77 -10.43
C GLU A 47 13.78 -0.67 -9.94
N LEU A 48 13.08 -1.48 -10.74
CA LEU A 48 12.84 -2.89 -10.48
C LEU A 48 13.46 -3.72 -11.61
N SER A 49 14.50 -4.50 -11.30
CA SER A 49 15.29 -5.24 -12.29
C SER A 49 14.53 -6.32 -13.07
N TYR A 50 13.36 -6.74 -12.57
CA TYR A 50 12.52 -7.78 -13.16
C TYR A 50 11.31 -7.22 -13.94
N VAL A 51 11.27 -5.90 -14.13
CA VAL A 51 10.15 -5.19 -14.76
C VAL A 51 10.64 -4.25 -15.86
N GLU A 52 9.93 -4.24 -16.98
CA GLU A 52 10.10 -3.28 -18.07
C GLU A 52 8.87 -2.37 -18.15
N ARG A 53 9.07 -1.04 -18.16
CA ARG A 53 7.95 -0.08 -18.28
C ARG A 53 7.48 -0.01 -19.73
N GLN A 54 6.20 -0.30 -19.98
CA GLN A 54 5.59 -0.21 -21.32
C GLN A 54 4.88 1.13 -21.55
N GLY A 55 4.18 1.62 -20.52
CA GLY A 55 3.39 2.84 -20.65
C GLY A 55 3.21 3.55 -19.32
N ILE A 56 3.05 4.87 -19.40
CA ILE A 56 2.68 5.72 -18.27
C ILE A 56 1.75 6.81 -18.80
N GLY A 57 0.74 7.15 -18.01
CA GLY A 57 -0.21 8.18 -18.36
C GLY A 57 -0.87 8.76 -17.12
N THR A 58 -1.31 10.00 -17.22
CA THR A 58 -2.09 10.66 -16.18
C THR A 58 -3.27 11.39 -16.80
N GLY A 59 -4.37 11.46 -16.07
CA GLY A 59 -5.58 12.12 -16.54
C GLY A 59 -6.51 12.46 -15.39
N VAL A 60 -7.76 12.79 -15.73
CA VAL A 60 -8.82 13.02 -14.75
C VAL A 60 -9.95 12.05 -15.06
N LEU A 61 -10.40 11.30 -14.06
CA LEU A 61 -11.60 10.48 -14.15
C LEU A 61 -12.81 11.41 -14.16
N GLU A 62 -13.49 11.51 -15.30
CA GLU A 62 -14.57 12.48 -15.52
C GLU A 62 -15.70 12.35 -14.49
N ASP A 63 -16.05 11.12 -14.12
CA ASP A 63 -17.23 10.85 -13.31
C ASP A 63 -17.06 11.13 -11.80
N VAL A 64 -15.82 11.34 -11.34
CA VAL A 64 -15.50 11.76 -9.96
C VAL A 64 -14.54 12.96 -9.91
N ASN A 65 -14.25 13.56 -11.07
CA ASN A 65 -13.29 14.65 -11.23
C ASN A 65 -11.98 14.39 -10.44
N ALA A 66 -11.40 13.21 -10.61
CA ALA A 66 -10.28 12.73 -9.80
C ALA A 66 -9.02 12.52 -10.65
N PRO A 67 -7.85 13.09 -10.29
CA PRO A 67 -6.62 12.78 -10.99
C PRO A 67 -6.23 11.32 -10.81
N TYR A 68 -5.70 10.72 -11.87
CA TYR A 68 -5.25 9.33 -11.86
C TYR A 68 -3.87 9.18 -12.51
N LEU A 69 -3.21 8.07 -12.14
CA LEU A 69 -2.02 7.52 -12.76
C LEU A 69 -2.36 6.15 -13.35
N THR A 70 -2.11 5.97 -14.64
CA THR A 70 -2.05 4.66 -15.30
C THR A 70 -0.61 4.29 -15.56
N GLN A 71 -0.23 3.06 -15.23
CA GLN A 71 1.09 2.53 -15.55
C GLN A 71 0.98 1.10 -16.03
N SER A 72 1.57 0.81 -17.19
CA SER A 72 1.68 -0.55 -17.74
C SER A 72 3.13 -1.04 -17.61
N LEU A 73 3.28 -2.20 -17.00
CA LEU A 73 4.55 -2.85 -16.69
C LEU A 73 4.55 -4.26 -17.28
N ARG A 74 5.66 -4.64 -17.90
CA ARG A 74 5.89 -5.98 -18.42
C ARG A 74 6.83 -6.74 -17.49
N PHE A 75 6.43 -7.92 -17.06
CA PHE A 75 7.28 -8.78 -16.26
C PHE A 75 8.01 -9.75 -17.18
N ASN A 76 9.34 -9.78 -17.08
CA ASN A 76 10.14 -10.76 -17.81
C ASN A 76 9.96 -12.13 -17.14
N ARG A 77 9.23 -13.03 -17.82
CA ARG A 77 9.02 -14.41 -17.38
C ARG A 77 9.56 -15.39 -18.40
N ARG A 78 10.37 -16.35 -17.93
CA ARG A 78 10.64 -17.62 -18.63
C ARG A 78 9.66 -18.67 -18.11
N GLY A 79 8.78 -19.14 -18.97
CA GLY A 79 7.87 -20.26 -18.70
C GLY A 79 8.30 -21.54 -19.45
N PRO A 80 7.59 -22.66 -19.22
CA PRO A 80 7.90 -23.96 -19.83
C PRO A 80 7.86 -23.95 -21.36
N LEU A 81 7.09 -23.03 -21.96
CA LEU A 81 6.91 -22.89 -23.40
C LEU A 81 7.63 -21.63 -23.95
N GLY A 82 8.58 -21.06 -23.21
CA GLY A 82 9.36 -19.89 -23.64
C GLY A 82 9.05 -18.61 -22.83
N ASN A 83 9.42 -17.45 -23.39
CA ASN A 83 9.18 -16.17 -22.75
C ASN A 83 7.70 -15.77 -22.88
N PHE A 84 7.02 -15.63 -21.76
CA PHE A 84 5.64 -15.14 -21.73
C PHE A 84 5.63 -13.71 -21.26
N LEU A 85 5.06 -12.82 -22.08
CA LEU A 85 4.90 -11.43 -21.73
C LEU A 85 3.61 -11.29 -20.93
N ALA A 86 3.75 -11.08 -19.62
CA ALA A 86 2.65 -10.58 -18.79
C ALA A 86 2.65 -9.06 -18.93
N GLU A 87 1.53 -8.47 -19.34
CA GLU A 87 1.31 -7.05 -19.19
C GLU A 87 0.48 -6.81 -17.93
N ILE A 88 0.95 -5.92 -17.07
CA ILE A 88 0.30 -5.60 -15.82
C ILE A 88 0.02 -4.11 -15.79
N SER A 89 -1.27 -3.80 -15.76
CA SER A 89 -1.77 -2.44 -15.71
C SER A 89 -2.15 -2.04 -14.28
N TYR A 90 -1.64 -0.91 -13.85
CA TYR A 90 -1.94 -0.26 -12.57
C TYR A 90 -2.73 1.01 -12.86
N VAL A 91 -3.86 1.18 -12.17
CA VAL A 91 -4.67 2.40 -12.23
C VAL A 91 -4.88 2.91 -10.82
N LEU A 92 -4.15 3.96 -10.46
CA LEU A 92 -4.24 4.63 -9.17
C LEU A 92 -5.03 5.92 -9.33
N ALA A 93 -6.09 6.13 -8.57
CA ALA A 93 -6.85 7.37 -8.57
C ALA A 93 -6.89 8.02 -7.18
N LEU A 94 -6.85 9.35 -7.19
CA LEU A 94 -6.94 10.23 -6.03
C LEU A 94 -8.30 10.91 -6.01
N VAL A 95 -9.23 10.36 -5.24
CA VAL A 95 -10.60 10.88 -5.13
C VAL A 95 -10.74 11.80 -3.91
N SER A 96 -11.88 12.46 -3.75
CA SER A 96 -12.06 13.45 -2.66
C SER A 96 -12.06 12.84 -1.26
N ASP A 97 -12.55 11.61 -1.11
CA ASP A 97 -12.80 10.99 0.19
C ASP A 97 -12.87 9.46 0.12
N GLU A 98 -12.88 8.84 1.29
CA GLU A 98 -12.92 7.38 1.46
C GLU A 98 -14.19 6.73 0.89
N ARG A 99 -15.33 7.43 0.93
CA ARG A 99 -16.57 6.89 0.38
C ARG A 99 -16.51 6.82 -1.15
N GLN A 100 -15.92 7.83 -1.79
CA GLN A 100 -15.66 7.78 -3.23
C GLN A 100 -14.61 6.73 -3.58
N ALA A 101 -13.58 6.57 -2.75
CA ALA A 101 -12.51 5.59 -3.01
C ALA A 101 -13.07 4.18 -2.96
N TYR A 102 -13.92 3.90 -1.96
CA TYR A 102 -14.68 2.66 -1.85
C TYR A 102 -15.57 2.44 -3.08
N ARG A 103 -16.41 3.41 -3.47
CA ARG A 103 -17.28 3.28 -4.65
C ARG A 103 -16.49 2.98 -5.93
N LYS A 104 -15.36 3.64 -6.11
CA LYS A 104 -14.46 3.39 -7.24
C LYS A 104 -13.84 2.01 -7.19
N SER A 105 -13.43 1.55 -6.02
CA SER A 105 -12.92 0.19 -5.85
C SER A 105 -13.98 -0.86 -6.20
N VAL A 106 -15.25 -0.65 -5.83
CA VAL A 106 -16.35 -1.53 -6.22
C VAL A 106 -16.55 -1.53 -7.74
N PHE A 107 -16.53 -0.35 -8.37
CA PHE A 107 -16.59 -0.25 -9.83
C PHE A 107 -15.42 -0.99 -10.51
N PHE A 108 -14.19 -0.79 -10.02
CA PHE A 108 -13.00 -1.48 -10.53
C PHE A 108 -13.03 -2.99 -10.32
N ALA A 109 -13.67 -3.48 -9.25
CA ALA A 109 -13.84 -4.90 -8.99
C ALA A 109 -14.65 -5.59 -10.09
N GLY A 110 -15.53 -4.86 -10.79
CA GLY A 110 -16.34 -5.37 -11.89
C GLY A 110 -17.44 -6.34 -11.45
N SER A 111 -17.75 -6.40 -10.15
CA SER A 111 -18.96 -7.05 -9.63
C SER A 111 -20.14 -6.07 -9.69
N GLN A 112 -21.34 -6.60 -9.99
CA GLN A 112 -22.59 -5.85 -9.94
C GLN A 112 -22.69 -5.06 -8.61
N LEU A 113 -23.10 -3.79 -8.69
CA LEU A 113 -23.26 -2.84 -7.58
C LEU A 113 -23.96 -3.49 -6.36
N ALA A 114 -23.19 -4.02 -5.42
CA ALA A 114 -23.73 -4.61 -4.20
C ALA A 114 -23.65 -3.61 -3.04
N PRO A 115 -24.69 -3.48 -2.18
CA PRO A 115 -24.71 -2.58 -1.04
C PRO A 115 -23.63 -2.90 0.00
N LEU A 116 -23.05 -1.88 0.65
CA LEU A 116 -22.11 -2.04 1.77
C LEU A 116 -22.57 -3.13 2.76
N GLY A 117 -21.73 -4.15 2.98
CA GLY A 117 -21.99 -5.26 3.92
C GLY A 117 -22.59 -6.54 3.33
N THR A 118 -22.74 -6.65 2.00
CA THR A 118 -23.23 -7.87 1.35
C THR A 118 -22.11 -8.92 1.13
N PRO A 119 -22.30 -10.21 1.48
CA PRO A 119 -21.34 -11.26 1.18
C PRO A 119 -21.08 -11.37 -0.32
N GLY A 120 -19.81 -11.37 -0.76
CA GLY A 120 -19.42 -11.39 -2.18
C GLY A 120 -18.99 -10.03 -2.75
N ILE A 121 -19.14 -8.95 -1.97
CA ILE A 121 -18.31 -7.74 -2.09
C ILE A 121 -16.89 -8.11 -1.67
N PRO A 122 -15.82 -7.43 -2.12
CA PRO A 122 -14.52 -7.60 -1.49
C PRO A 122 -14.57 -7.16 -0.01
N GLU A 123 -15.01 -8.07 0.87
CA GLU A 123 -14.49 -8.20 2.23
C GLU A 123 -13.00 -8.57 2.10
N GLY A 124 -12.18 -7.58 1.72
CA GLY A 124 -10.81 -7.86 1.29
C GLY A 124 -9.90 -6.66 1.16
N THR A 125 -10.40 -5.42 1.09
CA THR A 125 -9.53 -4.25 0.88
C THR A 125 -9.77 -3.10 1.82
N TYR A 126 -9.66 -3.40 3.11
CA TYR A 126 -8.91 -2.49 3.97
C TYR A 126 -7.42 -2.69 3.68
N SER A 127 -6.62 -1.64 3.81
CA SER A 127 -5.16 -1.66 4.02
C SER A 127 -4.71 -2.57 5.19
N CYS A 128 -5.56 -3.46 5.71
CA CYS A 128 -5.36 -4.30 6.87
C CYS A 128 -5.27 -5.80 6.53
N PHE A 129 -5.42 -6.21 5.27
CA PHE A 129 -5.09 -7.58 4.86
C PHE A 129 -3.72 -7.61 4.19
N PRO A 130 -2.78 -8.44 4.67
CA PRO A 130 -1.58 -8.71 3.91
C PRO A 130 -2.02 -9.31 2.57
N ILE A 131 -1.67 -8.65 1.47
CA ILE A 131 -1.88 -9.19 0.14
C ILE A 131 -1.30 -10.62 0.12
N GLY A 132 -2.12 -11.58 -0.33
CA GLY A 132 -1.96 -13.02 -0.07
C GLY A 132 -3.01 -13.65 0.87
N MET A 133 -3.84 -12.84 1.54
CA MET A 133 -5.05 -13.27 2.25
C MET A 133 -6.27 -12.52 1.66
N LYS A 134 -6.99 -13.16 0.71
CA LYS A 134 -8.25 -12.66 0.11
C LYS A 134 -8.21 -11.27 -0.55
N SER A 135 -7.14 -10.95 -1.26
CA SER A 135 -6.95 -9.63 -1.88
C SER A 135 -7.32 -9.55 -3.37
N TRP A 136 -7.25 -10.67 -4.09
CA TRP A 136 -7.61 -10.72 -5.51
C TRP A 136 -9.12 -10.91 -5.65
N VAL A 137 -9.77 -9.96 -6.33
CA VAL A 137 -11.21 -10.03 -6.67
C VAL A 137 -11.46 -11.14 -7.68
N TYR A 138 -10.49 -11.36 -8.57
CA TYR A 138 -10.50 -12.46 -9.52
C TYR A 138 -9.08 -13.01 -9.68
N THR A 139 -8.93 -14.32 -9.52
CA THR A 139 -7.74 -15.06 -9.89
C THR A 139 -8.13 -16.49 -10.27
N PRO A 140 -7.48 -17.10 -11.28
CA PRO A 140 -7.60 -18.52 -11.51
C PRO A 140 -7.12 -19.32 -10.30
N PRO A 141 -7.66 -20.53 -10.04
CA PRO A 141 -7.15 -21.43 -9.02
C PRO A 141 -5.70 -21.83 -9.27
N GLU A 142 -4.95 -22.07 -8.20
CA GLU A 142 -3.59 -22.62 -8.31
C GLU A 142 -3.63 -24.00 -8.99
N GLY A 143 -2.75 -24.21 -9.97
CA GLY A 143 -2.72 -25.45 -10.76
C GLY A 143 -3.85 -25.59 -11.79
N ALA A 144 -4.63 -24.54 -12.06
CA ALA A 144 -5.60 -24.54 -13.14
C ALA A 144 -4.95 -24.95 -14.49
N LYS A 145 -5.70 -25.65 -15.34
CA LYS A 145 -5.25 -25.95 -16.70
C LYS A 145 -5.45 -24.71 -17.59
N PRO A 146 -4.71 -24.58 -18.71
CA PRO A 146 -4.94 -23.50 -19.67
C PRO A 146 -6.40 -23.45 -20.12
N GLY A 147 -6.95 -22.25 -20.23
CA GLY A 147 -8.36 -22.06 -20.59
C GLY A 147 -8.75 -20.59 -20.73
N PRO A 148 -10.00 -20.32 -21.16
CA PRO A 148 -10.52 -18.95 -21.22
C PRO A 148 -10.56 -18.31 -19.84
N GLY A 149 -10.19 -17.03 -19.73
CA GLY A 149 -10.16 -16.28 -18.47
C GLY A 149 -8.97 -16.60 -17.54
N ALA A 150 -8.27 -17.72 -17.75
CA ALA A 150 -7.11 -18.14 -16.94
C ALA A 150 -5.94 -17.15 -17.01
N GLY A 151 -5.87 -16.33 -18.07
CA GLY A 151 -4.80 -15.36 -18.28
C GLY A 151 -4.96 -14.05 -17.54
N THR A 152 -6.00 -13.91 -16.72
CA THR A 152 -6.34 -12.63 -16.10
C THR A 152 -6.41 -12.71 -14.59
N ALA A 153 -5.93 -11.68 -13.90
CA ALA A 153 -6.13 -11.52 -12.46
C ALA A 153 -6.36 -10.05 -12.11
N ARG A 154 -7.23 -9.81 -11.13
CA ARG A 154 -7.61 -8.46 -10.70
C ARG A 154 -7.50 -8.28 -9.19
N LEU A 155 -6.75 -7.26 -8.79
CA LEU A 155 -6.62 -6.81 -7.42
C LEU A 155 -7.14 -5.38 -7.34
N VAL A 156 -7.95 -5.07 -6.32
CA VAL A 156 -8.51 -3.73 -6.15
C VAL A 156 -8.43 -3.30 -4.70
N ILE A 157 -7.72 -2.19 -4.45
CA ILE A 157 -7.43 -1.66 -3.12
C ILE A 157 -8.05 -0.26 -2.98
N HIS A 158 -8.53 0.08 -1.78
CA HIS A 158 -8.79 1.45 -1.39
C HIS A 158 -8.18 1.74 -0.01
N ASP A 159 -7.69 2.96 0.21
CA ASP A 159 -7.24 3.46 1.52
C ASP A 159 -7.35 4.99 1.57
N GLY A 160 -8.19 5.52 2.47
CA GLY A 160 -8.48 6.94 2.53
C GLY A 160 -8.97 7.45 1.17
N CYS A 161 -8.34 8.49 0.62
CA CYS A 161 -8.68 9.04 -0.70
C CYS A 161 -8.07 8.30 -1.90
N LEU A 162 -7.40 7.16 -1.68
CA LEU A 162 -6.76 6.38 -2.75
C LEU A 162 -7.61 5.19 -3.16
N THR A 163 -7.66 4.92 -4.46
CA THR A 163 -8.08 3.63 -5.00
C THR A 163 -7.08 3.15 -6.05
N LEU A 164 -6.73 1.87 -6.00
CA LEU A 164 -5.80 1.24 -6.92
C LEU A 164 -6.45 0.00 -7.52
N LYS A 165 -6.43 -0.11 -8.85
CA LYS A 165 -6.71 -1.35 -9.58
C LYS A 165 -5.41 -1.89 -10.15
N VAL A 166 -5.19 -3.18 -9.99
CA VAL A 166 -4.15 -3.94 -10.68
C VAL A 166 -4.84 -4.97 -11.56
N TYR A 167 -4.41 -5.03 -12.81
CA TYR A 167 -4.93 -5.96 -13.79
C TYR A 167 -3.76 -6.65 -14.48
N VAL A 168 -3.65 -7.97 -14.28
CA VAL A 168 -2.68 -8.82 -14.95
C VAL A 168 -3.37 -9.41 -16.16
N GLU A 169 -2.74 -9.31 -17.33
CA GLU A 169 -3.23 -9.89 -18.57
C GLU A 169 -2.10 -10.60 -19.33
N TYR A 170 -2.34 -11.86 -19.65
CA TYR A 170 -1.49 -12.63 -20.56
C TYR A 170 -2.01 -12.60 -21.98
N GLN A 171 -1.08 -12.69 -22.93
CA GLN A 171 -1.44 -13.02 -24.30
C GLN A 171 -1.97 -14.46 -24.40
N PRO A 172 -2.94 -14.72 -25.30
CA PRO A 172 -3.41 -16.08 -25.55
C PRO A 172 -2.28 -16.93 -26.15
N ILE A 173 -2.30 -18.23 -25.82
CA ILE A 173 -1.34 -19.22 -26.34
C ILE A 173 -1.44 -19.33 -27.86
N ASP A 174 -2.67 -19.29 -28.38
CA ASP A 174 -2.97 -19.19 -29.81
C ASP A 174 -3.79 -17.92 -30.07
N PRO A 175 -3.16 -16.84 -30.56
CA PRO A 175 -3.85 -15.58 -30.89
C PRO A 175 -4.88 -15.72 -32.02
N LYS A 176 -4.83 -16.80 -32.82
CA LYS A 176 -5.74 -17.02 -33.94
C LYS A 176 -6.96 -17.87 -33.56
N ALA A 177 -7.00 -18.43 -32.36
CA ALA A 177 -8.12 -19.23 -31.89
C ALA A 177 -9.37 -18.36 -31.69
N LYS A 178 -10.55 -18.89 -32.09
CA LYS A 178 -11.84 -18.22 -31.87
C LYS A 178 -12.14 -17.95 -30.39
N THR A 179 -11.57 -18.77 -29.50
CA THR A 179 -11.62 -18.60 -28.05
C THR A 179 -10.19 -18.52 -27.54
N GLY A 180 -9.82 -17.39 -26.94
CA GLY A 180 -8.49 -17.22 -26.35
C GLY A 180 -8.26 -18.22 -25.22
N VAL A 181 -7.25 -19.08 -25.38
CA VAL A 181 -6.78 -19.99 -24.33
C VAL A 181 -5.53 -19.38 -23.74
N PHE A 182 -5.49 -19.24 -22.42
CA PHE A 182 -4.40 -18.56 -21.72
C PHE A 182 -3.70 -19.50 -20.74
N LEU A 183 -2.44 -19.21 -20.43
CA LEU A 183 -1.80 -19.78 -19.25
C LEU A 183 -2.39 -19.16 -17.98
N PRO A 184 -2.56 -19.95 -16.89
CA PRO A 184 -2.94 -19.41 -15.59
C PRO A 184 -1.97 -18.36 -15.07
N VAL A 185 -2.49 -17.28 -14.50
CA VAL A 185 -1.72 -16.34 -13.66
C VAL A 185 -1.08 -17.09 -12.50
N THR A 186 0.24 -16.95 -12.34
CA THR A 186 0.96 -17.66 -11.28
C THR A 186 0.96 -16.87 -9.98
N ARG A 187 1.24 -17.58 -8.89
CA ARG A 187 1.49 -16.96 -7.58
C ARG A 187 2.65 -15.97 -7.60
N GLU A 188 3.69 -16.22 -8.38
CA GLU A 188 4.83 -15.30 -8.46
C GLU A 188 4.45 -13.98 -9.13
N ASP A 189 3.64 -14.02 -10.19
CA ASP A 189 3.15 -12.81 -10.86
C ASP A 189 2.24 -12.01 -9.93
N GLN A 190 1.41 -12.69 -9.15
CA GLN A 190 0.63 -12.07 -8.08
C GLN A 190 1.58 -11.40 -7.09
N GLU A 191 2.46 -12.15 -6.41
CA GLU A 191 3.40 -11.62 -5.40
C GLU A 191 4.20 -10.40 -5.89
N ARG A 192 4.67 -10.41 -7.15
CA ARG A 192 5.37 -9.27 -7.76
C ARG A 192 4.44 -8.10 -8.04
N SER A 193 3.23 -8.34 -8.55
CA SER A 193 2.24 -7.29 -8.81
C SER A 193 1.76 -6.62 -7.52
N GLU A 194 1.58 -7.42 -6.47
CA GLU A 194 1.23 -6.96 -5.13
C GLU A 194 2.33 -6.06 -4.55
N PHE A 195 3.61 -6.41 -4.77
CA PHE A 195 4.70 -5.56 -4.33
C PHE A 195 4.66 -4.19 -5.01
N VAL A 196 4.51 -4.14 -6.33
CA VAL A 196 4.39 -2.88 -7.07
C VAL A 196 3.19 -2.07 -6.56
N ALA A 197 2.04 -2.73 -6.35
CA ALA A 197 0.86 -2.08 -5.80
C ALA A 197 1.13 -1.37 -4.47
N ARG A 198 1.87 -2.03 -3.56
CA ARG A 198 2.27 -1.45 -2.27
C ARG A 198 3.23 -0.28 -2.44
N LEU A 199 4.17 -0.36 -3.38
CA LEU A 199 5.08 0.75 -3.67
C LEU A 199 4.32 1.98 -4.15
N LEU A 200 3.40 1.81 -5.11
CA LEU A 200 2.56 2.89 -5.62
C LEU A 200 1.71 3.51 -4.50
N LEU A 201 1.04 2.68 -3.69
CA LEU A 201 0.24 3.17 -2.56
C LEU A 201 1.09 3.91 -1.51
N SER A 202 2.23 3.34 -1.13
CA SER A 202 3.18 3.98 -0.18
C SER A 202 3.63 5.35 -0.68
N ARG A 203 4.06 5.44 -1.95
CA ARG A 203 4.49 6.70 -2.57
C ARG A 203 3.37 7.71 -2.68
N ALA A 204 2.16 7.26 -3.03
CA ALA A 204 0.99 8.13 -3.08
C ALA A 204 0.65 8.70 -1.71
N HIS A 205 0.70 7.89 -0.65
CA HIS A 205 0.55 8.38 0.72
C HIS A 205 1.66 9.37 1.10
N MET A 206 2.92 9.07 0.78
CA MET A 206 4.04 9.99 1.02
C MET A 206 3.86 11.33 0.30
N LEU A 207 3.39 11.30 -0.95
CA LEU A 207 3.05 12.51 -1.72
C LEU A 207 1.94 13.30 -1.01
N LEU A 208 0.84 12.63 -0.65
CA LEU A 208 -0.33 13.26 -0.01
C LEU A 208 -0.06 13.83 1.39
N MET A 209 0.97 13.35 2.08
CA MET A 209 1.38 13.93 3.36
C MET A 209 2.53 14.94 3.25
N ASN A 210 2.96 15.27 2.02
CA ASN A 210 4.16 16.06 1.75
C ASN A 210 5.38 15.54 2.52
N TRP A 211 5.68 14.24 2.38
CA TRP A 211 6.69 13.53 3.16
C TRP A 211 8.05 14.25 3.20
N GLU A 212 8.50 14.80 2.08
CA GLU A 212 9.76 15.53 1.97
C GLU A 212 9.76 16.85 2.76
N GLY A 213 8.61 17.50 2.89
CA GLY A 213 8.44 18.73 3.68
C GLY A 213 8.13 18.49 5.15
N LEU A 214 8.00 17.25 5.61
CA LEU A 214 7.71 16.96 7.01
C LEU A 214 8.89 17.31 7.93
N GLY A 215 8.57 17.80 9.12
CA GLY A 215 9.57 18.09 10.15
C GLY A 215 10.34 16.84 10.57
N THR A 216 11.65 16.90 10.45
CA THR A 216 12.56 15.85 10.93
C THR A 216 12.78 16.00 12.43
N LEU A 217 12.69 14.89 13.16
CA LEU A 217 13.02 14.81 14.57
C LEU A 217 13.96 13.64 14.83
N ARG A 218 14.55 13.61 16.02
CA ARG A 218 15.39 12.51 16.49
C ARG A 218 14.69 11.79 17.64
N VAL A 219 14.59 10.48 17.56
CA VAL A 219 14.07 9.63 18.63
C VAL A 219 15.23 8.96 19.32
N GLN A 220 15.31 9.04 20.64
CA GLN A 220 16.29 8.27 21.42
C GLN A 220 15.88 6.79 21.39
N SER A 221 16.76 5.93 20.92
CA SER A 221 16.57 4.48 20.81
C SER A 221 17.81 3.77 21.32
N ALA A 222 17.69 3.09 22.46
CA ALA A 222 18.83 2.57 23.22
C ALA A 222 19.91 3.65 23.45
N LYS A 223 21.14 3.43 22.95
CA LYS A 223 22.29 4.32 23.12
C LYS A 223 22.44 5.36 21.99
N ALA A 224 21.55 5.37 21.00
CA ALA A 224 21.67 6.26 19.84
C ALA A 224 20.38 7.05 19.57
N THR A 225 20.50 8.08 18.75
CA THR A 225 19.35 8.77 18.18
C THR A 225 19.10 8.29 16.76
N VAL A 226 17.87 7.90 16.46
CA VAL A 226 17.44 7.48 15.12
C VAL A 226 16.56 8.54 14.47
N PRO A 227 16.57 8.64 13.13
CA PRO A 227 15.72 9.59 12.44
C PRO A 227 14.25 9.24 12.59
N ALA A 228 13.43 10.28 12.69
CA ALA A 228 11.99 10.20 12.74
C ALA A 228 11.38 11.39 12.00
N LYS A 229 10.13 11.24 11.55
CA LYS A 229 9.36 12.33 10.93
C LYS A 229 8.08 12.57 11.70
N ARG A 230 7.64 13.83 11.78
CA ARG A 230 6.34 14.19 12.36
C ARG A 230 5.40 14.60 11.24
N SER A 231 4.27 13.90 11.10
CA SER A 231 3.20 14.34 10.21
C SER A 231 2.54 15.61 10.74
N THR A 232 1.83 16.33 9.87
CA THR A 232 1.03 17.52 10.27
C THR A 232 -0.07 17.17 11.27
N ALA A 233 -0.56 15.93 11.29
CA ALA A 233 -1.48 15.41 12.31
C ALA A 233 -0.80 15.04 13.65
N GLY A 234 0.51 15.27 13.80
CA GLY A 234 1.26 14.96 15.02
C GLY A 234 1.63 13.48 15.20
N VAL A 235 1.43 12.65 14.16
CA VAL A 235 1.87 11.25 14.15
C VAL A 235 3.38 11.21 13.95
N ILE A 236 4.07 10.41 14.75
CA ILE A 236 5.53 10.25 14.66
C ILE A 236 5.83 8.96 13.92
N TYR A 237 6.50 9.07 12.79
CA TYR A 237 7.06 7.95 12.05
C TYR A 237 8.50 7.71 12.49
N VAL A 238 8.85 6.46 12.73
CA VAL A 238 10.21 6.02 13.03
C VAL A 238 10.73 5.11 11.93
N ALA A 239 12.03 5.22 11.66
CA ALA A 239 12.78 4.31 10.81
C ALA A 239 12.89 2.94 11.49
N ALA A 240 12.05 1.97 11.09
CA ALA A 240 11.89 0.70 11.79
C ALA A 240 13.17 -0.14 11.77
N GLY A 241 13.87 -0.20 10.64
CA GLY A 241 15.16 -0.89 10.53
C GLY A 241 16.21 -0.30 11.45
N ALA A 242 16.41 1.03 11.37
CA ALA A 242 17.35 1.75 12.22
C ALA A 242 17.03 1.57 13.72
N VAL A 243 15.76 1.68 14.11
CA VAL A 243 15.30 1.45 15.48
C VAL A 243 15.66 0.04 15.95
N LEU A 244 15.30 -0.99 15.18
CA LEU A 244 15.53 -2.39 15.55
C LEU A 244 17.02 -2.68 15.71
N GLN A 245 17.84 -2.16 14.81
CA GLN A 245 19.28 -2.33 14.86
C GLN A 245 19.88 -1.82 16.18
N GLN A 246 19.38 -0.70 16.71
CA GLN A 246 19.84 -0.18 18.01
C GLN A 246 19.51 -1.08 19.21
N HIS A 247 18.53 -1.98 19.06
CA HIS A 247 18.11 -2.92 20.10
C HIS A 247 18.52 -4.37 19.80
N GLY A 248 19.44 -4.59 18.85
CA GLY A 248 19.89 -5.93 18.45
C GLY A 248 18.86 -6.74 17.65
N GLY A 249 17.84 -6.08 17.12
CA GLY A 249 16.85 -6.65 16.22
C GLY A 249 17.29 -6.58 14.75
N SER A 250 16.47 -7.15 13.87
CA SER A 250 16.67 -7.08 12.42
C SER A 250 15.36 -6.85 11.69
N LEU A 251 15.44 -6.20 10.52
CA LEU A 251 14.35 -6.05 9.58
C LEU A 251 14.77 -6.69 8.26
N LYS A 252 13.99 -7.65 7.76
CA LYS A 252 14.25 -8.33 6.49
C LYS A 252 13.10 -8.09 5.54
N GLN A 253 13.41 -7.71 4.30
CA GLN A 253 12.42 -7.66 3.25
C GLN A 253 12.02 -9.08 2.86
N GLY A 254 10.72 -9.38 2.94
CA GLY A 254 10.14 -10.59 2.42
C GLY A 254 9.56 -10.37 1.01
N LYS A 255 8.67 -11.26 0.60
CA LYS A 255 7.98 -11.18 -0.69
C LYS A 255 6.86 -10.14 -0.65
N ALA A 256 6.36 -9.74 -1.83
CA ALA A 256 5.14 -8.93 -1.98
C ALA A 256 5.13 -7.64 -1.15
N GLY A 257 6.29 -7.01 -0.92
CA GLY A 257 6.42 -5.80 -0.09
C GLY A 257 6.08 -6.00 1.39
N VAL A 258 6.27 -7.22 1.91
CA VAL A 258 6.05 -7.55 3.31
C VAL A 258 7.39 -7.73 4.01
N PHE A 259 7.67 -6.88 5.00
CA PHE A 259 8.88 -6.97 5.81
C PHE A 259 8.63 -7.83 7.05
N THR A 260 9.67 -8.49 7.54
CA THR A 260 9.65 -9.23 8.80
C THR A 260 10.68 -8.62 9.74
N ALA A 261 10.20 -8.06 10.84
CA ALA A 261 11.03 -7.59 11.92
C ALA A 261 11.18 -8.68 12.99
N SER A 262 12.39 -8.87 13.50
CA SER A 262 12.69 -9.86 14.54
C SER A 262 13.47 -9.22 15.69
N TRP A 263 13.03 -9.45 16.92
CA TRP A 263 13.70 -8.96 18.14
C TRP A 263 13.37 -9.88 19.33
N LEU A 264 14.39 -10.37 20.05
CA LEU A 264 14.26 -11.31 21.17
C LEU A 264 13.28 -12.47 20.92
N GLY A 265 13.38 -13.13 19.76
CA GLY A 265 12.49 -14.23 19.35
C GLY A 265 11.09 -13.78 18.89
N LYS A 266 10.68 -12.54 19.15
CA LYS A 266 9.43 -11.98 18.64
C LYS A 266 9.56 -11.64 17.16
N ARG A 267 8.58 -12.06 16.35
CA ARG A 267 8.51 -11.78 14.92
C ARG A 267 7.26 -10.94 14.62
N VAL A 268 7.46 -9.81 13.96
CA VAL A 268 6.41 -8.88 13.55
C VAL A 268 6.43 -8.77 12.03
N THR A 269 5.31 -9.04 11.41
CA THR A 269 5.10 -8.84 9.96
C THR A 269 4.64 -7.42 9.72
N ILE A 270 5.28 -6.75 8.77
CA ILE A 270 5.17 -5.32 8.49
C ILE A 270 4.88 -5.16 7.00
N PRO A 271 3.59 -5.19 6.58
CA PRO A 271 3.23 -5.03 5.19
C PRO A 271 3.28 -3.55 4.78
N VAL A 272 4.00 -3.20 3.70
CA VAL A 272 4.04 -1.82 3.18
C VAL A 272 2.65 -1.37 2.70
N ALA A 273 2.35 -0.09 2.88
CA ALA A 273 1.06 0.55 2.62
C ALA A 273 -0.10 0.01 3.47
N ALA A 274 0.17 -0.86 4.45
CA ALA A 274 -0.85 -1.37 5.35
C ALA A 274 -0.98 -0.51 6.61
N ARG A 275 -2.18 -0.47 7.18
CA ARG A 275 -2.49 0.16 8.48
C ARG A 275 -2.53 -0.85 9.63
N VAL A 276 -1.73 -1.91 9.52
CA VAL A 276 -1.68 -2.98 10.51
C VAL A 276 -0.29 -3.59 10.55
N LEU A 277 0.13 -4.00 11.75
CA LEU A 277 1.25 -4.90 11.96
C LEU A 277 0.72 -6.25 12.46
N LEU A 278 1.35 -7.35 12.07
CA LEU A 278 0.89 -8.69 12.44
C LEU A 278 1.89 -9.38 13.37
N ILE A 279 1.39 -10.04 14.40
CA ILE A 279 2.16 -10.85 15.34
C ILE A 279 1.49 -12.22 15.40
N GLY A 280 1.94 -13.15 14.56
CA GLY A 280 1.19 -14.38 14.31
C GLY A 280 -0.22 -14.05 13.80
N LYS A 281 -1.24 -14.46 14.55
CA LYS A 281 -2.66 -14.16 14.22
C LYS A 281 -3.15 -12.82 14.79
N GLN A 282 -2.38 -12.17 15.66
CA GLN A 282 -2.77 -10.90 16.27
C GLN A 282 -2.51 -9.74 15.32
N GLN A 283 -3.44 -8.78 15.30
CA GLN A 283 -3.33 -7.54 14.53
C GLN A 283 -3.11 -6.35 15.47
N VAL A 284 -2.16 -5.48 15.12
CA VAL A 284 -1.92 -4.19 15.78
C VAL A 284 -2.29 -3.09 14.79
N PRO A 285 -3.46 -2.43 14.96
CA PRO A 285 -3.89 -1.40 14.03
C PRO A 285 -3.00 -0.15 14.14
N LEU A 286 -2.82 0.53 13.01
CA LEU A 286 -2.11 1.79 12.88
C LEU A 286 -3.07 2.89 12.46
N SER A 287 -2.83 4.11 12.93
CA SER A 287 -3.60 5.28 12.47
C SER A 287 -3.20 5.74 11.09
N GLN A 288 -1.99 5.38 10.64
CA GLN A 288 -1.40 5.73 9.37
C GLN A 288 -0.75 4.51 8.71
N PRO A 289 -0.65 4.46 7.37
CA PRO A 289 -0.05 3.32 6.69
C PRO A 289 1.45 3.24 6.95
N VAL A 290 1.98 2.01 6.92
CA VAL A 290 3.42 1.74 6.82
C VAL A 290 3.93 2.31 5.50
N LEU A 291 4.98 3.13 5.55
CA LEU A 291 5.58 3.73 4.36
C LEU A 291 6.94 3.10 4.08
N TYR A 292 7.33 3.10 2.82
CA TYR A 292 8.63 2.67 2.35
C TYR A 292 9.15 3.66 1.31
N ASP A 293 10.33 4.21 1.55
CA ASP A 293 10.96 5.23 0.69
C ASP A 293 12.03 4.65 -0.26
N GLY A 294 12.13 3.32 -0.36
CA GLY A 294 13.17 2.63 -1.12
C GLY A 294 14.42 2.29 -0.30
N ARG A 295 14.56 2.82 0.92
CA ARG A 295 15.70 2.56 1.81
C ARG A 295 15.26 2.07 3.18
N GLU A 296 14.25 2.69 3.76
CA GLU A 296 13.78 2.44 5.11
C GLU A 296 12.26 2.27 5.16
N VAL A 297 11.81 1.44 6.12
CA VAL A 297 10.39 1.26 6.42
C VAL A 297 10.02 2.18 7.57
N TRP A 298 9.10 3.10 7.30
CA TRP A 298 8.64 4.09 8.25
C TRP A 298 7.29 3.70 8.83
N ILE A 299 7.22 3.65 10.16
CA ILE A 299 6.05 3.15 10.88
C ILE A 299 5.67 4.12 11.99
N GLU A 300 4.38 4.30 12.24
CA GLU A 300 3.91 5.00 13.42
C GLU A 300 4.55 4.43 14.69
N ALA A 301 5.27 5.27 15.43
CA ALA A 301 6.05 4.90 16.62
C ALA A 301 5.19 4.22 17.70
N ARG A 302 3.93 4.64 17.85
CA ARG A 302 3.00 4.06 18.83
C ARG A 302 2.67 2.61 18.48
N GLY A 303 2.24 2.36 17.25
CA GLY A 303 1.92 1.01 16.79
C GLY A 303 3.15 0.11 16.77
N PHE A 304 4.30 0.65 16.38
CA PHE A 304 5.58 -0.05 16.44
C PHE A 304 5.95 -0.44 17.89
N ALA A 305 5.87 0.51 18.84
CA ALA A 305 6.12 0.24 20.26
C ALA A 305 5.19 -0.85 20.80
N GLN A 306 3.88 -0.73 20.53
CA GLN A 306 2.89 -1.72 20.94
C GLN A 306 3.20 -3.10 20.36
N ALA A 307 3.59 -3.17 19.07
CA ALA A 307 3.90 -4.43 18.43
C ALA A 307 5.09 -5.15 19.06
N PHE A 308 6.09 -4.42 19.59
CA PHE A 308 7.23 -5.02 20.28
C PHE A 308 7.08 -5.10 21.80
N GLY A 309 6.01 -4.54 22.37
CA GLY A 309 5.85 -4.45 23.83
C GLY A 309 6.79 -3.41 24.46
N TRP A 310 7.21 -2.41 23.68
CA TRP A 310 8.11 -1.34 24.09
C TRP A 310 7.33 -0.14 24.64
N LYS A 311 8.05 0.80 25.26
CA LYS A 311 7.52 2.08 25.74
C LYS A 311 7.91 3.20 24.78
N LEU A 312 6.94 4.03 24.42
CA LEU A 312 7.13 5.31 23.77
C LEU A 312 6.97 6.42 24.82
N ILE A 313 8.05 7.12 25.15
CA ILE A 313 8.02 8.20 26.15
C ILE A 313 8.15 9.53 25.41
N ARG A 314 7.29 10.49 25.76
CA ARG A 314 7.35 11.87 25.25
C ARG A 314 7.56 12.80 26.45
N ARG A 315 8.66 13.55 26.45
CA ARG A 315 8.98 14.58 27.46
C ARG A 315 9.29 15.89 26.74
N GLY A 316 8.31 16.79 26.67
CA GLY A 316 8.40 18.00 25.84
C GLY A 316 8.61 17.63 24.36
N GLN A 317 9.70 18.11 23.77
CA GLN A 317 10.07 17.76 22.38
C GLN A 317 10.86 16.45 22.27
N ALA A 318 11.37 15.92 23.38
CA ALA A 318 12.12 14.67 23.38
C ALA A 318 11.20 13.46 23.27
N VAL A 319 11.55 12.53 22.39
CA VAL A 319 10.83 11.28 22.16
C VAL A 319 11.82 10.14 22.32
N SER A 320 11.48 9.15 23.14
CA SER A 320 12.31 7.94 23.29
C SER A 320 11.49 6.68 23.11
N LEU A 321 12.16 5.65 22.59
CA LEU A 321 11.61 4.35 22.33
C LEU A 321 12.54 3.29 22.94
N SER A 322 12.03 2.53 23.91
CA SER A 322 12.82 1.54 24.64
C SER A 322 12.02 0.28 25.00
N PRO A 323 12.67 -0.88 25.12
CA PRO A 323 12.11 -2.05 25.78
C PRO A 323 11.58 -1.71 27.18
N GLN A 324 10.64 -2.55 27.65
CA GLN A 324 10.13 -2.46 29.01
C GLN A 324 11.11 -3.02 30.03
#